data_AF-A0A968N1G8-F1
#
_entry.id   AF-A0A968N1G8-F1
#
_cell.length_a   1.000
_cell.length_b   1.000
_cell.length_c   1.000
_cell.angle_alpha   90.00
_cell.angle_beta   90.00
_cell.angle_gamma   90.00
#
_symmetry.space_group_name_H-M   'P 1'
#
loop_
_entity.id
_entity.type
_entity.pdbx_description
1 polymer ?
#
loop_
_entity_poly.entity_id
_entity_poly.type
_entity_poly.pdbx_seq_one_letter_code
_entity_poly.pdbx_strand_id
1 'polypeptide(L)'
;MDTKAFKRALNHSEHYHRKGFGHQDEVAGVLNQEYQSDLIAEIRENNHSLTRGDVTIRLAESFGFCWGVERAVAMAYETRQHFPTERLWITNEIIHNPSVNQRLREMQVGFIPVLGEQKDFSVVERGDVVILPAFGASVSEMQLLDERGCTIVDTTCPWVAKVWNSVEKHKKRDYTSIIHGKYKHEETVATSSFAGTYLVVLNLAEAQYVRDYILQGGDKQAFLAKFASAYSEGFDPDRDLERVGVANQTTMLKSETEAIGKLFEKTMLQKYGPTQLNEHFMSFNTICDATQERQDAMFGLVDQDLSLMLVIGGFNSSNTTHLQEIAVERGIPSYHIDSAERIGPGNRIEHKPLDGDLVVETEWLPPGQIVVGVTSGASTPDKVVETAIAKVLALKAAAPVA
;
A
#
# COMPACT_ATOMS: atom_id res chain seq x y z
N MET A 1 16.31 5.41 -22.31
CA MET A 1 14.98 5.35 -22.96
C MET A 1 14.10 6.48 -22.44
N ASP A 2 13.36 7.16 -23.32
CA ASP A 2 12.43 8.22 -22.93
C ASP A 2 11.09 7.62 -22.47
N THR A 3 11.01 7.35 -21.17
CA THR A 3 9.82 6.79 -20.49
C THR A 3 8.59 7.67 -20.68
N LYS A 4 8.78 8.99 -20.81
CA LYS A 4 7.69 9.95 -20.98
C LYS A 4 7.13 9.91 -22.39
N ALA A 5 7.99 9.81 -23.40
CA ALA A 5 7.56 9.62 -24.78
C ALA A 5 6.79 8.30 -24.96
N PHE A 6 7.30 7.20 -24.39
CA PHE A 6 6.61 5.92 -24.39
C PHE A 6 5.23 6.01 -23.74
N LYS A 7 5.13 6.53 -22.51
CA LYS A 7 3.85 6.69 -21.81
C LYS A 7 2.86 7.56 -22.58
N ARG A 8 3.35 8.61 -23.25
CA ARG A 8 2.51 9.45 -24.11
C ARG A 8 1.97 8.65 -25.30
N ALA A 9 2.80 7.86 -25.97
CA ALA A 9 2.37 6.99 -27.06
C ALA A 9 1.35 5.96 -26.58
N LEU A 10 1.63 5.29 -25.46
CA LEU A 10 0.76 4.29 -24.85
C LEU A 10 -0.62 4.89 -24.49
N ASN A 11 -0.66 6.07 -23.88
CA ASN A 11 -1.92 6.77 -23.55
C ASN A 11 -2.78 7.13 -24.78
N HIS A 12 -2.21 7.14 -25.98
CA HIS A 12 -2.93 7.38 -27.23
C HIS A 12 -3.25 6.09 -27.99
N SER A 13 -2.81 4.93 -27.50
CA SER A 13 -3.13 3.62 -28.05
C SER A 13 -4.60 3.29 -27.81
N GLU A 14 -5.28 2.73 -28.83
CA GLU A 14 -6.64 2.20 -28.69
C GLU A 14 -6.69 0.95 -27.79
N HIS A 15 -5.54 0.31 -27.56
CA HIS A 15 -5.39 -0.87 -26.72
C HIS A 15 -4.99 -0.54 -25.27
N TYR A 16 -4.98 0.73 -24.86
CA TYR A 16 -4.64 1.14 -23.50
C TYR A 16 -5.79 1.94 -22.87
N HIS A 17 -6.34 1.40 -21.78
CA HIS A 17 -7.51 1.95 -21.10
C HIS A 17 -7.18 2.35 -19.67
N ARG A 18 -7.40 3.62 -19.32
CA ARG A 18 -7.25 4.15 -17.95
C ARG A 18 -8.59 4.59 -17.33
N LYS A 19 -9.68 4.41 -18.07
CA LYS A 19 -11.07 4.70 -17.69
C LYS A 19 -11.87 3.40 -17.77
N GLY A 20 -12.97 3.34 -17.02
CA GLY A 20 -13.93 2.23 -17.10
C GLY A 20 -14.61 2.16 -18.47
N PHE A 21 -15.38 1.10 -18.68
CA PHE A 21 -16.02 0.74 -19.95
C PHE A 21 -17.51 1.12 -20.01
N GLY A 22 -17.97 1.94 -19.06
CA GLY A 22 -19.36 2.44 -19.03
C GLY A 22 -20.33 1.53 -18.27
N HIS A 23 -19.83 0.59 -17.47
CA HIS A 23 -20.62 -0.33 -16.66
C HIS A 23 -20.63 0.03 -15.16
N GLN A 24 -20.41 1.31 -14.85
CA GLN A 24 -20.17 1.78 -13.48
C GLN A 24 -21.33 1.50 -12.52
N ASP A 25 -22.57 1.74 -12.93
CA ASP A 25 -23.75 1.59 -12.07
C ASP A 25 -24.03 0.12 -11.73
N GLU A 26 -23.88 -0.77 -12.72
CA GLU A 26 -24.07 -2.21 -12.54
C GLU A 26 -23.00 -2.80 -11.61
N VAL A 27 -21.73 -2.43 -11.83
CA VAL A 27 -20.62 -2.86 -10.98
C VAL A 27 -20.74 -2.29 -9.56
N ALA A 28 -21.18 -1.04 -9.40
CA ALA A 28 -21.40 -0.45 -8.08
C ALA A 28 -22.42 -1.26 -7.26
N GLY A 29 -23.50 -1.75 -7.89
CA GLY A 29 -24.47 -2.63 -7.23
C GLY A 29 -23.86 -3.93 -6.71
N VAL A 30 -23.01 -4.59 -7.53
CA VAL A 30 -22.29 -5.81 -7.14
C VAL A 30 -21.30 -5.55 -6.01
N LEU A 31 -20.50 -4.48 -6.11
CA LEU A 31 -19.51 -4.14 -5.08
C LEU A 31 -20.17 -3.83 -3.75
N ASN A 32 -21.31 -3.13 -3.74
CA ASN A 32 -22.05 -2.86 -2.50
C ASN A 32 -22.51 -4.17 -1.84
N GLN A 33 -23.10 -5.08 -2.60
CA GLN A 33 -23.57 -6.36 -2.06
C GLN A 33 -22.42 -7.24 -1.52
N GLU A 34 -21.27 -7.22 -2.19
CA GLU A 34 -20.10 -8.03 -1.85
C GLU A 34 -19.32 -7.46 -0.66
N TYR A 35 -19.14 -6.14 -0.58
CA TYR A 35 -18.13 -5.52 0.27
C TYR A 35 -18.66 -4.60 1.38
N GLN A 36 -19.90 -4.09 1.28
CA GLN A 36 -20.49 -3.27 2.34
C GLN A 36 -21.10 -4.11 3.47
N SER A 37 -21.35 -3.45 4.60
CA SER A 37 -21.84 -4.06 5.83
C SER A 37 -22.82 -3.13 6.56
N ASP A 38 -24.00 -3.66 6.90
CA ASP A 38 -25.01 -2.96 7.69
C ASP A 38 -24.53 -2.73 9.14
N LEU A 39 -23.80 -3.69 9.72
CA LEU A 39 -23.23 -3.53 11.07
C LEU A 39 -22.22 -2.38 11.11
N ILE A 40 -21.39 -2.26 10.08
CA ILE A 40 -20.42 -1.17 10.00
C ILE A 40 -21.13 0.17 9.82
N ALA A 41 -22.20 0.23 9.04
CA ALA A 41 -23.04 1.42 8.93
C ALA A 41 -23.66 1.81 10.29
N GLU A 42 -24.23 0.84 11.02
CA GLU A 42 -24.74 1.04 12.39
C GLU A 42 -23.67 1.61 13.32
N ILE A 43 -22.45 1.06 13.30
CA ILE A 43 -21.36 1.54 14.16
C ILE A 43 -20.97 2.98 13.80
N ARG A 44 -20.87 3.30 12.50
CA ARG A 44 -20.56 4.67 12.02
C ARG A 44 -21.61 5.69 12.48
N GLU A 45 -22.89 5.36 12.35
CA GLU A 45 -24.01 6.21 12.81
C GLU A 45 -24.01 6.44 14.32
N ASN A 46 -23.50 5.47 15.09
CA ASN A 46 -23.37 5.53 16.55
C ASN A 46 -22.03 6.14 17.01
N ASN A 47 -21.52 7.13 16.28
CA ASN A 47 -20.22 7.78 16.56
C ASN A 47 -19.06 6.78 16.67
N HIS A 48 -18.99 5.86 15.70
CA HIS A 48 -17.95 4.82 15.62
C HIS A 48 -17.88 3.92 16.87
N SER A 49 -19.01 3.67 17.51
CA SER A 49 -19.11 2.91 18.75
C SER A 49 -20.23 1.88 18.73
N LEU A 50 -19.97 0.71 19.31
CA LEU A 50 -21.01 -0.28 19.58
C LEU A 50 -20.71 -1.04 20.86
N THR A 51 -21.67 -1.10 21.78
CA THR A 51 -21.56 -1.91 23.00
C THR A 51 -22.56 -3.06 22.95
N ARG A 52 -22.08 -4.30 23.09
CA ARG A 52 -22.90 -5.51 23.21
C ARG A 52 -22.34 -6.39 24.31
N GLY A 53 -23.11 -6.56 25.39
CA GLY A 53 -22.65 -7.27 26.59
C GLY A 53 -21.42 -6.60 27.20
N ASP A 54 -20.38 -7.40 27.49
CA ASP A 54 -19.11 -6.94 28.07
C ASP A 54 -18.10 -6.40 27.05
N VAL A 55 -18.51 -6.18 25.80
CA VAL A 55 -17.62 -5.67 24.74
C VAL A 55 -18.11 -4.33 24.24
N THR A 56 -17.21 -3.34 24.27
CA THR A 56 -17.36 -2.08 23.53
C THR A 56 -16.39 -2.07 22.37
N ILE A 57 -16.91 -1.96 21.15
CA ILE A 57 -16.16 -1.74 19.93
C ILE A 57 -15.98 -0.24 19.71
N ARG A 58 -14.74 0.20 19.51
CA ARG A 58 -14.38 1.55 19.03
C ARG A 58 -13.77 1.42 17.64
N LEU A 59 -14.50 1.83 16.63
CA LEU A 59 -14.04 1.76 15.25
C LEU A 59 -13.25 3.03 14.92
N ALA A 60 -12.18 2.93 14.15
CA ALA A 60 -11.48 4.11 13.66
C ALA A 60 -12.42 4.96 12.79
N GLU A 61 -12.27 6.28 12.80
CA GLU A 61 -13.11 7.17 11.98
C GLU A 61 -12.86 7.01 10.46
N SER A 62 -11.67 6.57 10.09
CA SER A 62 -11.29 6.22 8.72
C SER A 62 -10.63 4.84 8.70
N PHE A 63 -11.19 3.92 7.91
CA PHE A 63 -10.73 2.54 7.73
C PHE A 63 -11.34 1.97 6.43
N GLY A 64 -11.00 0.73 6.09
CA GLY A 64 -11.62 0.02 4.98
C GLY A 64 -11.11 0.46 3.62
N PHE A 65 -11.86 0.17 2.55
CA PHE A 65 -11.48 0.55 1.18
C PHE A 65 -11.22 2.05 1.04
N CYS A 66 -10.14 2.41 0.34
CA CYS A 66 -9.94 3.77 -0.14
C CYS A 66 -10.45 3.93 -1.57
N TRP A 67 -10.70 5.17 -1.99
CA TRP A 67 -11.19 5.46 -3.34
C TRP A 67 -10.32 4.86 -4.46
N GLY A 68 -9.00 4.85 -4.30
CA GLY A 68 -8.08 4.26 -5.28
C GLY A 68 -8.26 2.75 -5.41
N VAL A 69 -8.55 2.06 -4.30
CA VAL A 69 -8.85 0.64 -4.24
C VAL A 69 -10.23 0.36 -4.84
N GLU A 70 -11.26 1.10 -4.43
CA GLU A 70 -12.62 0.95 -4.98
C GLU A 70 -12.62 1.10 -6.49
N ARG A 71 -11.95 2.15 -7.00
CA ARG A 71 -11.80 2.37 -8.43
C ARG A 71 -11.11 1.19 -9.12
N ALA A 72 -10.03 0.66 -8.53
CA ALA A 72 -9.29 -0.42 -9.16
C ALA A 72 -10.09 -1.73 -9.22
N VAL A 73 -10.77 -2.07 -8.12
CA VAL A 73 -11.65 -3.25 -8.06
C VAL A 73 -12.84 -3.08 -9.00
N ALA A 74 -13.49 -1.91 -9.02
CA ALA A 74 -14.58 -1.61 -9.95
C ALA A 74 -14.13 -1.77 -11.41
N MET A 75 -12.99 -1.18 -11.77
CA MET A 75 -12.46 -1.32 -13.13
C MET A 75 -12.13 -2.77 -13.48
N ALA A 76 -11.63 -3.58 -12.54
CA ALA A 76 -11.37 -5.00 -12.80
C ALA A 76 -12.67 -5.78 -13.07
N TYR A 77 -13.74 -5.50 -12.31
CA TYR A 77 -15.07 -6.08 -12.53
C TYR A 77 -15.66 -5.63 -13.88
N GLU A 78 -15.61 -4.33 -14.18
CA GLU A 78 -16.04 -3.78 -15.48
C GLU A 78 -15.26 -4.43 -16.63
N THR A 79 -13.96 -4.68 -16.45
CA THR A 79 -13.13 -5.31 -17.49
C THR A 79 -13.62 -6.72 -17.81
N ARG A 80 -13.93 -7.53 -16.78
CA ARG A 80 -14.47 -8.88 -17.01
C ARG A 80 -15.85 -8.86 -17.67
N GLN A 81 -16.68 -7.87 -17.35
CA GLN A 81 -17.98 -7.73 -17.99
C GLN A 81 -17.85 -7.29 -19.45
N HIS A 82 -16.97 -6.32 -19.73
CA HIS A 82 -16.76 -5.76 -21.05
C HIS A 82 -16.12 -6.76 -22.02
N PHE A 83 -15.17 -7.54 -21.52
CA PHE A 83 -14.53 -8.62 -22.23
C PHE A 83 -15.03 -9.93 -21.62
N PRO A 84 -16.14 -10.53 -22.06
CA PRO A 84 -16.72 -11.71 -21.41
C PRO A 84 -16.04 -13.03 -21.79
N THR A 85 -15.27 -13.07 -22.88
CA THR A 85 -14.71 -14.32 -23.44
C THR A 85 -13.19 -14.36 -23.49
N GLU A 86 -12.56 -13.19 -23.45
CA GLU A 86 -11.13 -13.00 -23.56
C GLU A 86 -10.43 -13.54 -22.32
N ARG A 87 -9.16 -13.91 -22.45
CA ARG A 87 -8.34 -14.27 -21.29
C ARG A 87 -7.90 -12.98 -20.60
N LEU A 88 -8.22 -12.87 -19.33
CA LEU A 88 -7.85 -11.72 -18.51
C LEU A 88 -6.74 -12.12 -17.55
N TRP A 89 -5.75 -11.26 -17.42
CA TRP A 89 -4.65 -11.41 -16.47
C TRP A 89 -4.51 -10.16 -15.62
N ILE A 90 -4.16 -10.31 -14.35
CA ILE A 90 -3.62 -9.23 -13.51
C ILE A 90 -2.13 -9.50 -13.31
N THR A 91 -1.30 -8.48 -13.46
CA THR A 91 0.17 -8.65 -13.40
C THR A 91 0.69 -9.05 -12.03
N ASN A 92 -0.09 -8.82 -10.97
CA ASN A 92 0.11 -9.20 -9.57
C ASN A 92 -1.29 -9.43 -8.97
N GLU A 93 -1.46 -9.24 -7.66
CA GLU A 93 -2.75 -8.97 -7.04
C GLU A 93 -3.38 -7.65 -7.54
N ILE A 94 -4.72 -7.52 -7.58
CA ILE A 94 -5.36 -6.22 -7.86
C ILE A 94 -5.05 -5.21 -6.75
N ILE A 95 -5.08 -5.69 -5.51
CA ILE A 95 -4.78 -5.04 -4.24
C ILE A 95 -4.29 -6.11 -3.25
N HIS A 96 -3.60 -5.72 -2.17
CA HIS A 96 -3.19 -6.66 -1.11
C HIS A 96 -4.36 -7.07 -0.21
N ASN A 97 -5.29 -7.86 -0.76
CA ASN A 97 -6.40 -8.46 -0.05
C ASN A 97 -6.76 -9.84 -0.63
N PRO A 98 -6.57 -10.94 0.13
CA PRO A 98 -6.80 -12.29 -0.37
C PRO A 98 -8.25 -12.55 -0.85
N SER A 99 -9.26 -12.06 -0.14
CA SER A 99 -10.67 -12.35 -0.48
C SER A 99 -11.11 -11.63 -1.76
N VAL A 100 -10.65 -10.40 -1.97
CA VAL A 100 -10.91 -9.65 -3.21
C VAL A 100 -10.24 -10.33 -4.42
N ASN A 101 -8.98 -10.76 -4.28
CA ASN A 101 -8.29 -11.49 -5.35
C ASN A 101 -8.94 -12.85 -5.63
N GLN A 102 -9.40 -13.55 -4.59
CA GLN A 102 -10.11 -14.81 -4.75
C GLN A 102 -11.41 -14.62 -5.56
N ARG A 103 -12.16 -13.54 -5.29
CA ARG A 103 -13.37 -13.23 -6.04
C ARG A 103 -13.09 -12.99 -7.53
N LEU A 104 -11.99 -12.30 -7.86
CA LEU A 104 -11.57 -12.10 -9.25
C LEU A 104 -11.20 -13.43 -9.93
N ARG A 105 -10.59 -14.39 -9.20
CA ARG A 105 -10.34 -15.74 -9.75
C ARG A 105 -11.63 -16.48 -10.05
N GLU A 106 -12.64 -16.39 -9.19
CA GLU A 106 -13.97 -16.97 -9.44
C GLU A 106 -14.65 -16.35 -10.67
N MET A 107 -14.37 -15.08 -10.94
CA MET A 107 -14.76 -14.38 -12.16
C MET A 107 -13.85 -14.72 -13.37
N GLN A 108 -13.03 -15.77 -13.29
CA GLN A 108 -12.14 -16.21 -14.38
C GLN A 108 -11.12 -15.14 -14.81
N VAL A 109 -10.65 -14.33 -13.87
CA VAL A 109 -9.49 -13.46 -14.06
C VAL A 109 -8.25 -14.19 -13.56
N GLY A 110 -7.30 -14.43 -14.47
CA GLY A 110 -6.00 -15.03 -14.17
C GLY A 110 -5.06 -14.06 -13.48
N PHE A 111 -4.05 -14.60 -12.81
CA PHE A 111 -2.97 -13.83 -12.18
C PHE A 111 -1.66 -14.32 -12.78
N ILE A 112 -0.82 -13.41 -13.25
CA ILE A 112 0.47 -13.77 -13.85
C ILE A 112 1.31 -14.49 -12.79
N PRO A 113 1.80 -15.72 -13.06
CA PRO A 113 2.59 -16.47 -12.10
C PRO A 113 3.89 -15.74 -11.74
N VAL A 114 4.34 -15.91 -10.50
CA VAL A 114 5.65 -15.44 -10.06
C VAL A 114 6.55 -16.66 -9.83
N LEU A 115 7.65 -16.73 -10.56
CA LEU A 115 8.68 -17.77 -10.44
C LEU A 115 9.92 -17.14 -9.78
N GLY A 116 10.15 -17.47 -8.50
CA GLY A 116 11.17 -16.79 -7.71
C GLY A 116 10.80 -15.33 -7.46
N GLU A 117 11.62 -14.39 -7.92
CA GLU A 117 11.36 -12.93 -7.81
C GLU A 117 10.93 -12.32 -9.16
N GLN A 118 10.62 -13.14 -10.17
CA GLN A 118 10.27 -12.67 -11.52
C GLN A 118 8.89 -13.18 -11.97
N LYS A 119 8.15 -12.31 -12.65
CA LYS A 119 6.85 -12.65 -13.22
C LYS A 119 7.03 -13.41 -14.52
N ASP A 120 6.32 -14.52 -14.65
CA ASP A 120 6.31 -15.33 -15.86
C ASP A 120 5.23 -14.84 -16.82
N PHE A 121 5.60 -13.88 -17.67
CA PHE A 121 4.72 -13.41 -18.71
C PHE A 121 4.51 -14.43 -19.84
N SER A 122 5.18 -15.60 -19.88
CA SER A 122 5.01 -16.57 -20.98
C SER A 122 3.57 -17.07 -21.15
N VAL A 123 2.76 -16.98 -20.09
CA VAL A 123 1.33 -17.32 -20.12
C VAL A 123 0.47 -16.33 -20.90
N VAL A 124 0.97 -15.11 -21.15
CA VAL A 124 0.23 -14.03 -21.82
C VAL A 124 0.46 -14.07 -23.32
N GLU A 125 -0.62 -14.12 -24.08
CA GLU A 125 -0.64 -14.20 -25.55
C GLU A 125 -1.18 -12.92 -26.19
N ARG A 126 -0.96 -12.76 -27.50
CA ARG A 126 -1.48 -11.62 -28.26
C ARG A 126 -3.01 -11.61 -28.21
N GLY A 127 -3.59 -10.43 -27.94
CA GLY A 127 -5.04 -10.25 -27.82
C GLY A 127 -5.59 -10.53 -26.42
N ASP A 128 -4.77 -10.99 -25.48
CA ASP A 128 -5.17 -11.04 -24.08
C ASP A 128 -5.41 -9.64 -23.51
N VAL A 129 -6.25 -9.57 -22.48
CA VAL A 129 -6.49 -8.35 -21.70
C VAL A 129 -5.68 -8.43 -20.41
N VAL A 130 -4.83 -7.44 -20.15
CA VAL A 130 -3.97 -7.40 -18.96
C VAL A 130 -4.26 -6.16 -18.13
N ILE A 131 -4.69 -6.41 -16.89
CA ILE A 131 -5.02 -5.41 -15.90
C ILE A 131 -3.76 -5.08 -15.09
N LEU A 132 -3.38 -3.81 -15.07
CA LEU A 132 -2.35 -3.30 -14.16
C LEU A 132 -3.02 -2.96 -12.83
N PRO A 133 -2.43 -3.37 -11.69
CA PRO A 133 -3.07 -3.25 -10.37
C PRO A 133 -3.06 -1.83 -9.82
N ALA A 134 -3.68 -1.62 -8.64
CA ALA A 134 -3.81 -0.29 -8.03
C ALA A 134 -2.46 0.37 -7.70
N PHE A 135 -1.44 -0.42 -7.35
CA PHE A 135 -0.06 0.03 -7.11
C PHE A 135 0.77 0.17 -8.41
N GLY A 136 0.18 -0.17 -9.55
CA GLY A 136 0.72 -0.01 -10.89
C GLY A 136 1.71 -1.08 -11.33
N ALA A 137 2.39 -0.80 -12.43
CA ALA A 137 3.36 -1.70 -13.06
C ALA A 137 4.60 -0.90 -13.51
N SER A 138 5.71 -1.62 -13.66
CA SER A 138 6.96 -1.05 -14.18
C SER A 138 6.89 -0.73 -15.66
N VAL A 139 7.72 0.22 -16.10
CA VAL A 139 7.80 0.60 -17.53
C VAL A 139 8.09 -0.60 -18.43
N SER A 140 8.97 -1.50 -18.01
CA SER A 140 9.32 -2.70 -18.77
C SER A 140 8.16 -3.67 -18.93
N GLU A 141 7.31 -3.82 -17.90
CA GLU A 141 6.10 -4.65 -18.01
C GLU A 141 5.11 -4.03 -18.99
N MET A 142 4.88 -2.71 -18.90
CA MET A 142 3.98 -2.01 -19.84
C MET A 142 4.45 -2.14 -21.28
N GLN A 143 5.76 -2.05 -21.53
CA GLN A 143 6.35 -2.22 -22.87
C GLN A 143 6.17 -3.64 -23.38
N LEU A 144 6.49 -4.63 -22.56
CA LEU A 144 6.34 -6.03 -22.91
C LEU A 144 4.90 -6.36 -23.34
N LEU A 145 3.92 -5.83 -22.60
CA LEU A 145 2.50 -6.07 -22.88
C LEU A 145 2.04 -5.36 -24.18
N ASP A 146 2.48 -4.12 -24.39
CA ASP A 146 2.18 -3.35 -25.61
C ASP A 146 2.81 -4.00 -26.85
N GLU A 147 4.09 -4.39 -26.77
CA GLU A 147 4.82 -5.06 -27.86
C GLU A 147 4.20 -6.42 -28.23
N ARG A 148 3.59 -7.11 -27.26
CA ARG A 148 2.86 -8.37 -27.49
C ARG A 148 1.47 -8.17 -28.08
N GLY A 149 1.00 -6.93 -28.20
CA GLY A 149 -0.34 -6.61 -28.68
C GLY A 149 -1.44 -7.04 -27.70
N CYS A 150 -1.20 -6.87 -26.41
CA CYS A 150 -2.22 -7.04 -25.37
C CYS A 150 -3.08 -5.77 -25.27
N THR A 151 -4.33 -5.93 -24.84
CA THR A 151 -5.13 -4.81 -24.37
C THR A 151 -4.79 -4.54 -22.90
N ILE A 152 -4.27 -3.37 -22.57
CA ILE A 152 -3.86 -3.00 -21.22
C ILE A 152 -4.97 -2.19 -20.55
N VAL A 153 -5.41 -2.62 -19.37
CA VAL A 153 -6.32 -1.86 -18.50
C VAL A 153 -5.55 -1.37 -17.28
N ASP A 154 -5.20 -0.08 -17.27
CA ASP A 154 -4.45 0.55 -16.19
C ASP A 154 -5.36 1.01 -15.05
N THR A 155 -5.44 0.19 -14.00
CA THR A 155 -6.18 0.54 -12.77
C THR A 155 -5.35 1.31 -11.76
N THR A 156 -4.09 1.64 -12.05
CA THR A 156 -3.17 2.36 -11.14
C THR A 156 -3.87 3.55 -10.50
N CYS A 157 -3.78 3.61 -9.18
CA CYS A 157 -4.29 4.70 -8.37
C CYS A 157 -3.69 6.05 -8.85
N PRO A 158 -4.51 7.09 -9.06
CA PRO A 158 -4.02 8.41 -9.47
C PRO A 158 -2.98 9.02 -8.52
N TRP A 159 -3.03 8.68 -7.23
CA TRP A 159 -2.03 9.09 -6.25
C TRP A 159 -0.66 8.44 -6.50
N VAL A 160 -0.62 7.16 -6.86
CA VAL A 160 0.61 6.47 -7.28
C VAL A 160 1.15 7.10 -8.57
N ALA A 161 0.29 7.39 -9.53
CA ALA A 161 0.68 8.07 -10.77
C ALA A 161 1.27 9.47 -10.52
N LYS A 162 0.85 10.16 -9.44
CA LYS A 162 1.44 11.45 -9.01
C LYS A 162 2.86 11.28 -8.49
N VAL A 163 3.18 10.16 -7.82
CA VAL A 163 4.56 9.81 -7.43
C VAL A 163 5.41 9.62 -8.69
N TRP A 164 4.91 8.87 -9.68
CA TRP A 164 5.62 8.64 -10.95
C TRP A 164 5.95 9.97 -11.66
N ASN A 165 4.99 10.89 -11.71
CA ASN A 165 5.21 12.22 -12.27
C ASN A 165 6.28 13.02 -11.51
N SER A 166 6.49 12.76 -10.22
CA SER A 166 7.49 13.43 -9.40
C SER A 166 8.89 12.90 -9.68
N VAL A 167 9.07 11.58 -9.74
CA VAL A 167 10.37 10.98 -10.12
C VAL A 167 10.73 11.28 -11.59
N GLU A 168 9.75 11.40 -12.50
CA GLU A 168 10.00 11.89 -13.87
C GLU A 168 10.46 13.35 -13.90
N LYS A 169 10.00 14.20 -12.97
CA LYS A 169 10.48 15.58 -12.85
C LYS A 169 11.92 15.62 -12.32
N HIS A 170 12.27 14.75 -11.37
CA HIS A 170 13.65 14.61 -10.90
C HIS A 170 14.57 14.21 -12.05
N LYS A 171 14.19 13.16 -12.81
CA LYS A 171 14.90 12.72 -14.02
C LYS A 171 15.09 13.84 -15.03
N LYS A 172 14.05 14.63 -15.33
CA LYS A 172 14.14 15.74 -16.30
C LYS A 172 15.12 16.85 -15.88
N ARG A 173 15.37 17.01 -14.59
CA ARG A 173 16.20 18.07 -14.03
C ARG A 173 17.55 17.57 -13.51
N ASP A 174 17.89 16.31 -13.81
CA ASP A 174 19.10 15.61 -13.36
C ASP A 174 19.27 15.59 -11.84
N TYR A 175 18.18 15.25 -11.14
CA TYR A 175 18.16 14.95 -9.71
C TYR A 175 18.06 13.44 -9.49
N THR A 176 18.80 12.93 -8.52
CA THR A 176 18.61 11.58 -7.98
C THR A 176 17.33 11.52 -7.16
N SER A 177 16.46 10.55 -7.45
CA SER A 177 15.26 10.34 -6.65
C SER A 177 15.59 9.52 -5.40
N ILE A 178 15.51 10.15 -4.22
CA ILE A 178 15.44 9.44 -2.94
C ILE A 178 14.00 9.01 -2.73
N ILE A 179 13.75 7.71 -2.81
CA ILE A 179 12.42 7.11 -2.67
C ILE A 179 12.29 6.54 -1.26
N HIS A 180 11.47 7.15 -0.42
CA HIS A 180 11.10 6.58 0.87
C HIS A 180 10.13 5.42 0.66
N GLY A 181 10.55 4.18 0.93
CA GLY A 181 9.72 3.01 0.70
C GLY A 181 10.48 1.69 0.84
N LYS A 182 9.75 0.59 0.69
CA LYS A 182 10.32 -0.76 0.72
C LYS A 182 10.79 -1.13 -0.70
N TYR A 183 12.08 -1.40 -0.90
CA TYR A 183 12.65 -1.61 -2.25
C TYR A 183 12.03 -2.79 -3.02
N LYS A 184 11.55 -3.82 -2.31
CA LYS A 184 10.85 -4.98 -2.91
C LYS A 184 9.36 -4.77 -3.13
N HIS A 185 8.76 -3.73 -2.55
CA HIS A 185 7.32 -3.50 -2.65
C HIS A 185 6.96 -3.05 -4.06
N GLU A 186 5.85 -3.54 -4.60
CA GLU A 186 5.58 -3.47 -6.04
C GLU A 186 5.31 -2.04 -6.50
N GLU A 187 4.72 -1.21 -5.65
CA GLU A 187 4.60 0.23 -5.89
C GLU A 187 5.97 0.93 -6.01
N THR A 188 6.94 0.54 -5.18
CA THR A 188 8.30 1.10 -5.18
C THR A 188 9.05 0.65 -6.42
N VAL A 189 8.93 -0.63 -6.80
CA VAL A 189 9.50 -1.19 -8.03
C VAL A 189 8.91 -0.50 -9.27
N ALA A 190 7.59 -0.31 -9.31
CA ALA A 190 6.95 0.44 -10.38
C ALA A 190 7.47 1.88 -10.42
N THR A 191 7.49 2.57 -9.28
CA THR A 191 7.95 3.96 -9.16
C THR A 191 9.40 4.14 -9.57
N SER A 192 10.31 3.28 -9.11
CA SER A 192 11.74 3.37 -9.44
C SER A 192 11.99 3.16 -10.93
N SER A 193 11.17 2.36 -11.62
CA SER A 193 11.27 2.18 -13.07
C SER A 193 10.97 3.46 -13.89
N PHE A 194 10.27 4.44 -13.31
CA PHE A 194 10.05 5.76 -13.92
C PHE A 194 11.15 6.77 -13.58
N ALA A 195 11.99 6.48 -12.59
CA ALA A 195 13.08 7.35 -12.20
C ALA A 195 14.24 7.31 -13.20
N GLY A 196 15.12 8.30 -13.12
CA GLY A 196 16.46 8.22 -13.72
C GLY A 196 17.38 7.52 -12.73
N THR A 197 18.31 8.28 -12.15
CA THR A 197 19.08 7.85 -11.00
C THR A 197 18.20 7.83 -9.75
N TYR A 198 18.27 6.76 -8.95
CA TYR A 198 17.50 6.66 -7.70
C TYR A 198 18.24 5.90 -6.60
N LEU A 199 17.81 6.16 -5.37
CA LEU A 199 18.14 5.41 -4.17
C LEU A 199 16.86 5.24 -3.33
N VAL A 200 16.54 4.04 -2.93
CA VAL A 200 15.43 3.71 -2.03
C VAL A 200 15.96 3.66 -0.61
N VAL A 201 15.29 4.34 0.32
CA VAL A 201 15.58 4.28 1.76
C VAL A 201 14.36 3.78 2.51
N LEU A 202 14.55 2.84 3.42
CA LEU A 202 13.45 2.20 4.13
C LEU A 202 12.86 3.09 5.23
N ASN A 203 13.73 3.77 5.98
CA ASN A 203 13.37 4.48 7.20
C ASN A 203 14.31 5.67 7.48
N LEU A 204 14.05 6.39 8.57
CA LEU A 204 14.85 7.55 8.97
C LEU A 204 16.31 7.19 9.27
N ALA A 205 16.61 6.01 9.81
CA ALA A 205 17.98 5.60 10.11
C ALA A 205 18.81 5.42 8.83
N GLU A 206 18.23 4.83 7.78
CA GLU A 206 18.88 4.76 6.48
C GLU A 206 19.04 6.14 5.84
N ALA A 207 18.03 7.01 5.94
CA ALA A 207 18.15 8.38 5.45
C ALA A 207 19.26 9.17 6.18
N GLN A 208 19.44 8.97 7.49
CA GLN A 208 20.54 9.54 8.28
C GLN A 208 21.91 9.03 7.80
N TYR A 209 22.01 7.74 7.49
CA TYR A 209 23.23 7.18 6.90
C TYR A 209 23.58 7.85 5.57
N VAL A 210 22.58 8.10 4.71
CA VAL A 210 22.77 8.83 3.44
C VAL A 210 23.18 10.27 3.68
N ARG A 211 22.55 10.99 4.63
CA ARG A 211 22.97 12.34 5.04
C ARG A 211 24.45 12.35 5.43
N ASP A 212 24.87 11.42 6.29
CA ASP A 212 26.25 11.41 6.80
C ASP A 212 27.25 11.25 5.67
N TYR A 213 26.95 10.37 4.71
CA TYR A 213 27.75 10.23 3.49
C TYR A 213 27.78 11.54 2.68
N ILE A 214 26.65 12.21 2.49
CA ILE A 214 26.58 13.49 1.75
C ILE A 214 27.49 14.56 2.37
N LEU A 215 27.51 14.66 3.71
CA LEU A 215 28.21 15.73 4.43
C LEU A 215 29.69 15.42 4.68
N GLN A 216 30.01 14.15 4.96
CA GLN A 216 31.33 13.75 5.48
C GLN A 216 32.11 12.86 4.49
N GLY A 217 31.46 12.41 3.42
CA GLY A 217 31.96 11.29 2.61
C GLY A 217 31.88 9.98 3.39
N GLY A 218 32.61 8.97 2.93
CA GLY A 218 32.67 7.68 3.59
C GLY A 218 33.27 6.60 2.71
N ASP A 219 33.12 5.35 3.14
CA ASP A 219 33.46 4.20 2.31
C ASP A 219 32.35 3.93 1.30
N LYS A 220 32.63 4.28 0.04
CA LYS A 220 31.75 4.04 -1.12
C LYS A 220 31.35 2.57 -1.27
N GLN A 221 32.27 1.64 -1.04
CA GLN A 221 31.97 0.21 -1.20
C GLN A 221 31.01 -0.27 -0.11
N ALA A 222 31.22 0.18 1.13
CA ALA A 222 30.30 -0.10 2.23
C ALA A 222 28.91 0.50 1.98
N PHE A 223 28.84 1.73 1.44
CA PHE A 223 27.58 2.38 1.07
C PHE A 223 26.83 1.55 0.02
N LEU A 224 27.49 1.19 -1.08
CA LEU A 224 26.90 0.40 -2.16
C LEU A 224 26.48 -1.00 -1.67
N ALA A 225 27.27 -1.63 -0.80
CA ALA A 225 26.92 -2.92 -0.21
C ALA A 225 25.64 -2.82 0.65
N LYS A 226 25.48 -1.75 1.44
CA LYS A 226 24.28 -1.53 2.26
C LYS A 226 23.01 -1.38 1.40
N PHE A 227 23.11 -0.73 0.24
CA PHE A 227 21.97 -0.43 -0.63
C PHE A 227 21.96 -1.28 -1.92
N ALA A 228 22.62 -2.43 -1.96
CA ALA A 228 22.89 -3.20 -3.19
C ALA A 228 21.64 -3.53 -4.05
N SER A 229 20.45 -3.60 -3.43
CA SER A 229 19.18 -3.86 -4.13
C SER A 229 18.25 -2.63 -4.21
N ALA A 230 18.74 -1.46 -3.83
CA ALA A 230 17.94 -0.27 -3.58
C ALA A 230 18.43 0.96 -4.37
N TYR A 231 19.29 0.80 -5.38
CA TYR A 231 19.72 1.90 -6.24
C TYR A 231 19.63 1.57 -7.74
N SER A 232 19.62 2.59 -8.58
CA SER A 232 19.65 2.45 -10.05
C SER A 232 20.99 1.92 -10.56
N GLU A 233 20.99 1.16 -11.65
CA GLU A 233 22.24 0.72 -12.31
C GLU A 233 23.20 1.90 -12.58
N GLY A 234 24.49 1.72 -12.25
CA GLY A 234 25.51 2.75 -12.42
C GLY A 234 25.50 3.87 -11.38
N PHE A 235 24.71 3.72 -10.29
CA PHE A 235 24.68 4.66 -9.18
C PHE A 235 26.06 4.83 -8.54
N ASP A 236 26.45 6.08 -8.36
CA ASP A 236 27.69 6.49 -7.71
C ASP A 236 27.36 7.50 -6.60
N PRO A 237 27.45 7.14 -5.31
CA PRO A 237 27.08 8.05 -4.22
C PRO A 237 27.93 9.31 -4.14
N ASP A 238 29.14 9.33 -4.72
CA ASP A 238 30.02 10.51 -4.73
C ASP A 238 29.51 11.59 -5.69
N ARG A 239 28.86 11.18 -6.79
CA ARG A 239 28.32 12.05 -7.84
C ARG A 239 26.81 12.25 -7.70
N ASP A 240 26.09 11.14 -7.52
CA ASP A 240 24.64 11.10 -7.66
C ASP A 240 23.91 11.64 -6.45
N LEU A 241 24.57 11.78 -5.29
CA LEU A 241 23.99 12.44 -4.13
C LEU A 241 24.24 13.96 -4.10
N GLU A 242 24.80 14.54 -5.17
CA GLU A 242 24.98 15.99 -5.23
C GLU A 242 23.65 16.76 -5.34
N ARG A 243 22.65 16.18 -6.03
CA ARG A 243 21.34 16.80 -6.29
C ARG A 243 20.26 15.77 -6.04
N VAL A 244 19.46 15.95 -4.99
CA VAL A 244 18.47 14.95 -4.56
C VAL A 244 17.04 15.48 -4.57
N GLY A 245 16.14 14.63 -5.06
CA GLY A 245 14.70 14.83 -5.05
C GLY A 245 14.02 13.80 -4.16
N VAL A 246 13.11 14.19 -3.26
CA VAL A 246 12.41 13.23 -2.39
C VAL A 246 11.05 12.85 -2.98
N ALA A 247 10.79 11.55 -3.07
CA ALA A 247 9.50 10.93 -3.38
C ALA A 247 9.22 9.80 -2.37
N ASN A 248 8.00 9.28 -2.32
CA ASN A 248 7.65 8.20 -1.40
C ASN A 248 6.69 7.18 -2.01
N GLN A 249 6.76 5.95 -1.50
CA GLN A 249 5.67 4.99 -1.57
C GLN A 249 4.47 5.55 -0.78
N THR A 250 3.28 5.55 -1.39
CA THR A 250 2.07 6.25 -0.91
C THR A 250 1.54 5.73 0.42
N THR A 251 1.93 4.52 0.81
CA THR A 251 1.50 3.83 2.02
C THR A 251 2.46 3.95 3.20
N MET A 252 3.61 4.62 3.06
CA MET A 252 4.55 4.83 4.17
C MET A 252 3.99 5.75 5.27
N LEU A 253 4.57 5.69 6.48
CA LEU A 253 4.27 6.62 7.56
C LEU A 253 4.49 8.08 7.12
N LYS A 254 3.49 8.92 7.36
CA LYS A 254 3.54 10.34 6.99
C LYS A 254 4.59 11.09 7.78
N SER A 255 4.58 10.92 9.10
CA SER A 255 5.52 11.57 10.02
C SER A 255 6.97 11.28 9.64
N GLU A 256 7.28 10.02 9.33
CA GLU A 256 8.61 9.61 8.90
C GLU A 256 8.98 10.16 7.52
N THR A 257 8.06 10.13 6.55
CA THR A 257 8.29 10.71 5.22
C THR A 257 8.60 12.21 5.30
N GLU A 258 7.85 12.96 6.12
CA GLU A 258 8.11 14.38 6.35
C GLU A 258 9.45 14.62 7.07
N ALA A 259 9.81 13.77 8.02
CA ALA A 259 11.10 13.82 8.71
C ALA A 259 12.27 13.59 7.75
N ILE A 260 12.16 12.60 6.85
CA ILE A 260 13.15 12.31 5.81
C ILE A 260 13.28 13.49 4.83
N GLY A 261 12.16 14.07 4.39
CA GLY A 261 12.15 15.26 3.54
C GLY A 261 12.91 16.43 4.18
N LYS A 262 12.58 16.77 5.43
CA LYS A 262 13.26 17.82 6.21
C LYS A 262 14.73 17.49 6.47
N LEU A 263 15.08 16.23 6.65
CA LEU A 263 16.46 15.78 6.82
C LEU A 263 17.28 16.12 5.57
N PHE A 264 16.84 15.73 4.38
CA PHE A 264 17.56 16.01 3.14
C PHE A 264 17.58 17.50 2.80
N GLU A 265 16.50 18.24 3.05
CA GLU A 265 16.48 19.70 2.89
C GLU A 265 17.56 20.36 3.74
N LYS A 266 17.62 20.04 5.04
CA LYS A 266 18.65 20.56 5.96
C LYS A 266 20.04 20.12 5.56
N THR A 267 20.20 18.89 5.07
CA THR A 267 21.47 18.34 4.60
C THR A 267 22.02 19.15 3.44
N MET A 268 21.19 19.41 2.42
CA MET A 268 21.59 20.19 1.25
C MET A 268 21.82 21.66 1.61
N LEU A 269 21.00 22.22 2.50
CA LEU A 269 21.18 23.57 3.02
C LEU A 269 22.53 23.71 3.77
N GLN A 270 22.92 22.71 4.56
CA GLN A 270 24.19 22.71 5.28
C GLN A 270 25.39 22.60 4.33
N LYS A 271 25.28 21.77 3.27
CA LYS A 271 26.38 21.54 2.33
C LYS A 271 26.60 22.69 1.35
N TYR A 272 25.52 23.23 0.78
CA TYR A 272 25.59 24.20 -0.33
C TYR A 272 25.13 25.61 0.04
N GLY A 273 24.53 25.79 1.22
CA GLY A 273 24.00 27.08 1.66
C GLY A 273 22.65 27.45 1.03
N PRO A 274 22.00 28.51 1.54
CA PRO A 274 20.62 28.87 1.17
C PRO A 274 20.47 29.35 -0.27
N THR A 275 21.52 29.93 -0.85
CA THR A 275 21.49 30.47 -2.22
C THR A 275 21.49 29.39 -3.30
N GLN A 276 21.99 28.19 -2.99
CA GLN A 276 22.11 27.07 -3.94
C GLN A 276 21.13 25.93 -3.64
N LEU A 277 20.31 26.03 -2.58
CA LEU A 277 19.42 24.96 -2.16
C LEU A 277 18.51 24.46 -3.31
N ASN A 278 17.94 25.35 -4.11
CA ASN A 278 17.04 25.01 -5.22
C ASN A 278 17.73 24.34 -6.41
N GLU A 279 19.07 24.30 -6.42
CA GLU A 279 19.88 23.58 -7.42
C GLU A 279 20.21 22.15 -6.95
N HIS A 280 20.13 21.89 -5.64
CA HIS A 280 20.56 20.64 -5.00
C HIS A 280 19.44 19.87 -4.28
N PHE A 281 18.30 20.50 -4.00
CA PHE A 281 17.17 19.85 -3.34
C PHE A 281 15.84 20.11 -4.06
N MET A 282 15.02 19.06 -4.13
CA MET A 282 13.65 19.12 -4.62
C MET A 282 12.77 18.19 -3.80
N SER A 283 11.56 18.62 -3.45
CA SER A 283 10.60 17.72 -2.79
C SER A 283 9.20 18.03 -3.27
N PHE A 284 8.42 16.97 -3.46
CA PHE A 284 6.99 17.05 -3.70
C PHE A 284 6.31 16.20 -2.64
N ASN A 285 5.24 16.73 -2.02
CA ASN A 285 4.42 15.90 -1.16
C ASN A 285 3.64 14.90 -2.02
N THR A 286 4.02 13.63 -1.93
CA THR A 286 3.42 12.52 -2.67
C THR A 286 2.70 11.51 -1.77
N ILE A 287 2.49 11.83 -0.50
CA ILE A 287 1.66 11.04 0.40
C ILE A 287 0.21 11.10 -0.07
N CYS A 288 -0.48 9.95 -0.05
CA CYS A 288 -1.88 9.84 -0.41
C CYS A 288 -2.77 10.27 0.76
N ASP A 289 -3.85 11.00 0.45
CA ASP A 289 -4.82 11.48 1.44
C ASP A 289 -5.43 10.31 2.24
N ALA A 290 -5.74 9.20 1.59
CA ALA A 290 -6.32 8.02 2.24
C ALA A 290 -5.41 7.39 3.31
N THR A 291 -4.09 7.42 3.10
CA THR A 291 -3.10 6.95 4.08
C THR A 291 -3.06 7.90 5.28
N GLN A 292 -3.08 9.21 5.01
CA GLN A 292 -3.07 10.25 6.03
C GLN A 292 -4.32 10.19 6.91
N GLU A 293 -5.52 10.17 6.31
CA GLU A 293 -6.79 10.10 7.04
C GLU A 293 -6.86 8.87 7.97
N ARG A 294 -6.35 7.72 7.52
CA ARG A 294 -6.32 6.49 8.34
C ARG A 294 -5.31 6.57 9.48
N GLN A 295 -4.13 7.14 9.24
CA GLN A 295 -3.15 7.35 10.31
C GLN A 295 -3.70 8.35 11.33
N ASP A 296 -4.31 9.45 10.90
CA ASP A 296 -4.91 10.45 11.77
C ASP A 296 -6.08 9.86 12.60
N ALA A 297 -6.96 9.06 11.97
CA ALA A 297 -8.02 8.33 12.67
C ALA A 297 -7.46 7.29 13.65
N MET A 298 -6.36 6.62 13.29
CA MET A 298 -5.68 5.68 14.16
C MET A 298 -5.07 6.37 15.38
N PHE A 299 -4.42 7.53 15.20
CA PHE A 299 -3.90 8.33 16.31
C PHE A 299 -5.01 8.75 17.27
N GLY A 300 -6.16 9.20 16.75
CA GLY A 300 -7.32 9.53 17.58
C GLY A 300 -7.93 8.31 18.31
N LEU A 301 -7.86 7.12 17.71
CA LEU A 301 -8.36 5.89 18.32
C LEU A 301 -7.45 5.40 19.45
N VAL A 302 -6.12 5.37 19.25
CA VAL A 302 -5.15 4.88 20.26
C VAL A 302 -4.97 5.83 21.44
N ASP A 303 -5.47 7.06 21.36
CA ASP A 303 -5.53 7.99 22.50
C ASP A 303 -6.70 7.69 23.46
N GLN A 304 -7.59 6.74 23.11
CA GLN A 304 -8.68 6.28 23.97
C GLN A 304 -8.22 5.17 24.94
N ASP A 305 -9.03 4.90 25.97
CA ASP A 305 -8.80 3.79 26.91
C ASP A 305 -9.23 2.46 26.28
N LEU A 306 -8.28 1.82 25.59
CA LEU A 306 -8.48 0.56 24.86
C LEU A 306 -7.82 -0.60 25.60
N SER A 307 -8.54 -1.71 25.72
CA SER A 307 -7.99 -2.96 26.25
C SER A 307 -7.05 -3.64 25.25
N LEU A 308 -7.36 -3.54 23.95
CA LEU A 308 -6.57 -4.07 22.84
C LEU A 308 -6.99 -3.43 21.50
N MET A 309 -6.14 -3.61 20.49
CA MET A 309 -6.36 -3.26 19.10
C MET A 309 -6.50 -4.50 18.22
N LEU A 310 -7.50 -4.49 17.34
CA LEU A 310 -7.67 -5.44 16.25
C LEU A 310 -7.45 -4.72 14.92
N VAL A 311 -6.38 -5.07 14.20
CA VAL A 311 -5.98 -4.45 12.95
C VAL A 311 -6.22 -5.44 11.81
N ILE A 312 -7.07 -5.08 10.85
CA ILE A 312 -7.57 -6.04 9.86
C ILE A 312 -7.08 -5.72 8.44
N GLY A 313 -6.42 -6.66 7.78
CA GLY A 313 -6.05 -6.58 6.37
C GLY A 313 -4.91 -7.53 5.99
N GLY A 314 -4.63 -7.64 4.69
CA GLY A 314 -3.60 -8.57 4.20
C GLY A 314 -2.20 -8.31 4.81
N PHE A 315 -1.44 -9.37 5.08
CA PHE A 315 -0.11 -9.28 5.70
C PHE A 315 0.97 -8.60 4.86
N ASN A 316 0.72 -8.42 3.57
CA ASN A 316 1.59 -7.72 2.61
C ASN A 316 1.21 -6.22 2.47
N SER A 317 0.12 -5.77 3.11
CA SER A 317 -0.33 -4.39 3.05
C SER A 317 0.52 -3.50 3.96
N SER A 318 1.38 -2.67 3.36
CA SER A 318 2.21 -1.71 4.12
C SER A 318 1.36 -0.77 4.96
N ASN A 319 0.22 -0.27 4.42
CA ASN A 319 -0.69 0.58 5.19
C ASN A 319 -1.22 -0.13 6.44
N THR A 320 -1.57 -1.42 6.33
CA THR A 320 -2.10 -2.18 7.48
C THR A 320 -1.02 -2.37 8.55
N THR A 321 0.21 -2.69 8.15
CA THR A 321 1.35 -2.80 9.08
C THR A 321 1.58 -1.49 9.84
N HIS A 322 1.57 -0.34 9.16
CA HIS A 322 1.75 0.96 9.82
C HIS A 322 0.63 1.30 10.81
N LEU A 323 -0.62 0.86 10.58
CA LEU A 323 -1.69 1.01 11.57
C LEU A 323 -1.42 0.18 12.84
N GLN A 324 -0.85 -1.02 12.70
CA GLN A 324 -0.41 -1.83 13.83
C GLN A 324 0.80 -1.20 14.56
N GLU A 325 1.75 -0.63 13.81
CA GLU A 325 2.93 0.06 14.37
C GLU A 325 2.47 1.18 15.32
N ILE A 326 1.50 2.00 14.91
CA ILE A 326 0.94 3.08 15.75
C ILE A 326 0.36 2.54 17.07
N ALA A 327 -0.36 1.40 17.04
CA ALA A 327 -0.92 0.79 18.26
C ALA A 327 0.17 0.29 19.21
N VAL A 328 1.18 -0.39 18.67
CA VAL A 328 2.28 -0.98 19.45
C VAL A 328 3.16 0.11 20.06
N GLU A 329 3.43 1.20 19.34
CA GLU A 329 4.17 2.36 19.87
C GLU A 329 3.45 3.02 21.07
N ARG A 330 2.12 2.92 21.15
CA ARG A 330 1.34 3.37 22.32
C ARG A 330 1.24 2.32 23.43
N GLY A 331 1.88 1.17 23.28
CA GLY A 331 1.88 0.09 24.27
C GLY A 331 0.55 -0.67 24.38
N ILE A 332 -0.32 -0.56 23.36
CA ILE A 332 -1.61 -1.26 23.33
C ILE A 332 -1.39 -2.65 22.71
N PRO A 333 -1.86 -3.75 23.34
CA PRO A 333 -1.84 -5.08 22.72
C PRO A 333 -2.54 -5.04 21.36
N SER A 334 -1.85 -5.42 20.28
CA SER A 334 -2.35 -5.24 18.91
C SER A 334 -2.23 -6.50 18.07
N TYR A 335 -3.35 -6.94 17.52
CA TYR A 335 -3.50 -8.17 16.77
C TYR A 335 -3.78 -7.89 15.29
N HIS A 336 -2.82 -8.18 14.41
CA HIS A 336 -3.00 -8.05 12.96
C HIS A 336 -3.50 -9.37 12.36
N ILE A 337 -4.71 -9.35 11.79
CA ILE A 337 -5.32 -10.50 11.10
C ILE A 337 -5.66 -10.17 9.64
N ASP A 338 -5.53 -11.15 8.75
CA ASP A 338 -5.91 -11.05 7.33
C ASP A 338 -7.35 -11.49 7.05
N SER A 339 -7.97 -12.20 8.00
CA SER A 339 -9.30 -12.79 7.91
C SER A 339 -9.88 -13.06 9.30
N ALA A 340 -11.21 -13.11 9.42
CA ALA A 340 -11.89 -13.43 10.69
C ALA A 340 -11.62 -14.88 11.13
N GLU A 341 -11.21 -15.75 10.20
CA GLU A 341 -10.91 -17.18 10.35
C GLU A 341 -9.73 -17.39 11.30
N ARG A 342 -8.87 -16.38 11.43
CA ARG A 342 -7.80 -16.29 12.43
C ARG A 342 -8.31 -16.25 13.87
N ILE A 343 -9.53 -15.76 14.09
CA ILE A 343 -10.19 -15.81 15.40
C ILE A 343 -10.89 -17.16 15.53
N GLY A 344 -10.27 -18.02 16.35
CA GLY A 344 -10.69 -19.39 16.57
C GLY A 344 -11.50 -19.58 17.85
N PRO A 345 -12.14 -20.74 18.01
CA PRO A 345 -12.85 -21.09 19.25
C PRO A 345 -11.90 -21.17 20.45
N GLY A 346 -12.46 -21.06 21.66
CA GLY A 346 -11.69 -21.22 22.90
C GLY A 346 -10.77 -20.03 23.21
N ASN A 347 -11.19 -18.81 22.85
CA ASN A 347 -10.41 -17.58 23.04
C ASN A 347 -8.99 -17.70 22.43
N ARG A 348 -8.91 -18.14 21.16
CA ARG A 348 -7.67 -18.31 20.41
C ARG A 348 -7.63 -17.35 19.23
N ILE A 349 -6.46 -16.78 18.96
CA ILE A 349 -6.19 -15.94 17.78
C ILE A 349 -4.87 -16.34 17.12
N GLU A 350 -4.85 -16.39 15.80
CA GLU A 350 -3.61 -16.47 15.02
C GLU A 350 -3.35 -15.11 14.36
N HIS A 351 -2.27 -14.43 14.71
CA HIS A 351 -2.03 -13.06 14.24
C HIS A 351 -0.58 -12.84 13.86
N LYS A 352 -0.31 -11.74 13.15
CA LYS A 352 1.03 -11.32 12.76
C LYS A 352 1.56 -10.26 13.73
N PRO A 353 2.64 -10.52 14.49
CA PRO A 353 3.39 -9.47 15.18
C PRO A 353 4.12 -8.58 14.17
N LEU A 354 4.54 -7.37 14.60
CA LEU A 354 5.28 -6.45 13.72
C LEU A 354 6.55 -7.08 13.14
N ASP A 355 7.35 -7.71 14.01
CA ASP A 355 8.68 -8.24 13.68
C ASP A 355 8.72 -9.76 13.75
N GLY A 356 7.72 -10.44 13.18
CA GLY A 356 7.67 -11.90 13.25
C GLY A 356 6.76 -12.59 12.25
N ASP A 357 6.88 -13.91 12.25
CA ASP A 357 5.93 -14.81 11.60
C ASP A 357 4.62 -14.90 12.38
N LEU A 358 3.63 -15.55 11.80
CA LEU A 358 2.35 -15.78 12.47
C LEU A 358 2.53 -16.52 13.78
N VAL A 359 1.88 -16.00 14.82
CA VAL A 359 1.85 -16.60 16.15
C VAL A 359 0.41 -16.93 16.54
N VAL A 360 0.25 -17.98 17.33
CA VAL A 360 -1.03 -18.36 17.91
C VAL A 360 -1.01 -17.99 19.39
N GLU A 361 -1.96 -17.18 19.81
CA GLU A 361 -2.19 -16.84 21.21
C GLU A 361 -3.51 -17.42 21.69
N THR A 362 -3.51 -17.87 22.94
CA THR A 362 -4.70 -18.31 23.68
C THR A 362 -4.97 -17.32 24.80
N GLU A 363 -6.23 -17.21 25.21
CA GLU A 363 -6.67 -16.25 26.23
C GLU A 363 -6.41 -14.78 25.85
N TRP A 364 -6.41 -14.48 24.54
CA TRP A 364 -6.08 -13.16 24.00
C TRP A 364 -7.13 -12.08 24.31
N LEU A 365 -8.41 -12.45 24.46
CA LEU A 365 -9.44 -11.55 24.99
C LEU A 365 -9.37 -11.55 26.52
N PRO A 366 -9.04 -10.41 27.17
CA PRO A 366 -9.03 -10.30 28.63
C PRO A 366 -10.41 -10.58 29.23
N PRO A 367 -10.55 -11.12 30.45
CA PRO A 367 -11.85 -11.33 31.09
C PRO A 367 -12.56 -10.01 31.46
N GLY A 368 -13.86 -10.08 31.75
CA GLY A 368 -14.66 -8.90 32.11
C GLY A 368 -14.94 -7.95 30.94
N GLN A 369 -15.29 -6.70 31.29
CA GLN A 369 -15.58 -5.63 30.35
C GLN A 369 -14.32 -5.20 29.60
N ILE A 370 -14.40 -5.14 28.28
CA ILE A 370 -13.28 -4.74 27.42
C ILE A 370 -13.72 -3.68 26.41
N VAL A 371 -12.77 -2.81 26.07
CA VAL A 371 -12.90 -1.86 24.96
C VAL A 371 -11.91 -2.30 23.87
N VAL A 372 -12.44 -2.69 22.72
CA VAL A 372 -11.67 -3.17 21.58
C VAL A 372 -11.64 -2.07 20.52
N GLY A 373 -10.45 -1.52 20.27
CA GLY A 373 -10.23 -0.67 19.11
C GLY A 373 -10.15 -1.52 17.85
N VAL A 374 -10.87 -1.13 16.80
CA VAL A 374 -10.88 -1.83 15.52
C VAL A 374 -10.51 -0.86 14.41
N THR A 375 -9.58 -1.27 13.56
CA THR A 375 -9.25 -0.56 12.33
C THR A 375 -8.96 -1.55 11.21
N SER A 376 -8.86 -1.06 9.98
CA SER A 376 -8.51 -1.89 8.84
C SER A 376 -7.75 -1.12 7.78
N GLY A 377 -6.94 -1.86 7.02
CA GLY A 377 -6.16 -1.29 5.92
C GLY A 377 -7.01 -0.78 4.77
N ALA A 378 -6.39 0.07 3.92
CA ALA A 378 -7.00 0.64 2.72
C ALA A 378 -7.52 -0.39 1.69
N SER A 379 -7.15 -1.66 1.84
CA SER A 379 -7.53 -2.78 0.98
C SER A 379 -8.53 -3.74 1.63
N THR A 380 -9.09 -3.42 2.80
CA THR A 380 -9.97 -4.33 3.55
C THR A 380 -11.45 -3.97 3.37
N PRO A 381 -12.31 -4.88 2.87
CA PRO A 381 -13.75 -4.64 2.80
C PRO A 381 -14.42 -4.51 4.18
N ASP A 382 -15.49 -3.72 4.27
CA ASP A 382 -16.27 -3.54 5.50
C ASP A 382 -16.82 -4.89 6.02
N LYS A 383 -17.24 -5.78 5.12
CA LYS A 383 -17.73 -7.13 5.47
C LYS A 383 -16.71 -8.03 6.18
N VAL A 384 -15.42 -7.86 5.88
CA VAL A 384 -14.34 -8.58 6.58
C VAL A 384 -14.21 -8.04 8.01
N VAL A 385 -14.33 -6.72 8.18
CA VAL A 385 -14.31 -6.06 9.50
C VAL A 385 -15.51 -6.51 10.34
N GLU A 386 -16.71 -6.52 9.75
CA GLU A 386 -17.94 -7.02 10.41
C GLU A 386 -17.75 -8.45 10.92
N THR A 387 -17.28 -9.36 10.07
CA THR A 387 -17.14 -10.77 10.43
C THR A 387 -16.16 -10.96 11.59
N ALA A 388 -15.07 -10.17 11.62
CA ALA A 388 -14.12 -10.19 12.72
C ALA A 388 -14.74 -9.65 14.03
N ILE A 389 -15.46 -8.54 13.97
CA ILE A 389 -16.20 -7.98 15.13
C ILE A 389 -17.20 -9.01 15.66
N ALA A 390 -17.98 -9.63 14.78
CA ALA A 390 -18.98 -10.64 15.15
C ALA A 390 -18.34 -11.82 15.91
N LYS A 391 -17.14 -12.26 15.50
CA LYS A 391 -16.41 -13.31 16.21
C LYS A 391 -15.90 -12.89 17.59
N VAL A 392 -15.41 -11.66 17.73
CA VAL A 392 -15.02 -11.12 19.05
C VAL A 392 -16.21 -11.12 20.00
N LEU A 393 -17.36 -10.61 19.52
CA LEU A 393 -18.60 -10.59 20.30
C LEU A 393 -19.07 -12.00 20.68
N ALA A 394 -19.02 -12.95 19.75
CA ALA A 394 -19.43 -14.33 19.99
C ALA A 394 -18.53 -15.05 21.01
N LEU A 395 -17.20 -14.87 20.92
CA LEU A 395 -16.26 -15.43 21.90
C LEU A 395 -16.51 -14.89 23.30
N LYS A 396 -16.82 -13.60 23.41
CA LYS A 396 -17.12 -12.95 24.69
C LYS A 396 -18.46 -13.37 25.29
N ALA A 397 -19.49 -13.51 24.46
CA ALA A 397 -20.79 -14.03 24.90
C ALA A 397 -20.74 -15.49 25.35
N ALA A 398 -19.81 -16.29 24.81
CA ALA A 398 -19.60 -17.69 25.18
C ALA A 398 -18.69 -17.88 26.40
N ALA A 399 -18.01 -16.83 26.88
CA ALA A 399 -17.14 -16.92 28.05
C ALA A 399 -18.00 -17.11 29.31
N PRO A 400 -17.62 -18.00 30.25
CA PRO A 400 -18.30 -18.14 31.52
C PRO A 400 -18.36 -16.79 32.24
N VAL A 401 -19.53 -16.40 32.74
CA VAL A 401 -19.66 -15.25 33.65
C VAL A 401 -18.82 -15.57 34.89
N ALA A 402 -17.74 -14.81 35.08
CA ALA A 402 -16.79 -15.00 36.18
C ALA A 402 -17.42 -14.68 37.55
#